data_AF-A0A2G2Q9R4-F1
#
_entry.id   AF-A0A2G2Q9R4-F1
#
_cell.length_a   1.000
_cell.length_b   1.000
_cell.length_c   1.000
_cell.angle_alpha   90.00
_cell.angle_beta   90.00
_cell.angle_gamma   90.00
#
_symmetry.space_group_name_H-M   'P 1'
#
loop_
_entity.id
_entity.type
_entity.pdbx_description
1 polymer ?
#
loop_
_entity_poly.entity_id
_entity_poly.type
_entity_poly.pdbx_seq_one_letter_code
_entity_poly.pdbx_strand_id
1 'polypeptide(L)'
;MQQINLYQQQFKPKKVIFPAKQMLLLALISVVLLIVFSILLSQKLQHRTVSLDDQTQQIKELSQQQVSLQSQISTRVLNPILVAELKNIQQQQQDNQSLLKHLSNRSFGNRAGFSSILTTLSEHRIDNAWLSQFSLLQGGEFITLYGSALTSELVPQYIDNLATSDYFHGKNFSVFKLEQPEDTTIYNFQLHAYNAEKEVAP
;
A
#
# COMPACT_ATOMS: atom_id res chain seq x y z
N MET A 1 -15.30 -99.31 81.55
CA MET A 1 -16.16 -99.41 80.35
C MET A 1 -15.82 -98.25 79.43
N GLN A 2 -15.63 -98.52 78.13
CA GLN A 2 -15.15 -97.57 77.12
C GLN A 2 -16.16 -96.45 76.85
N GLN A 3 -15.68 -95.20 76.78
CA GLN A 3 -16.43 -94.08 76.25
C GLN A 3 -16.22 -94.03 74.73
N ILE A 4 -17.29 -94.27 73.96
CA ILE A 4 -17.28 -94.08 72.50
C ILE A 4 -17.48 -92.58 72.25
N ASN A 5 -16.45 -91.92 71.73
CA ASN A 5 -16.56 -90.55 71.27
C ASN A 5 -17.25 -90.52 69.89
N LEU A 6 -18.57 -90.33 69.90
CA LEU A 6 -19.41 -90.25 68.70
C LEU A 6 -19.30 -88.90 67.97
N TYR A 7 -18.56 -87.94 68.53
CA TYR A 7 -18.41 -86.60 67.94
C TYR A 7 -17.27 -86.58 66.92
N GLN A 8 -17.51 -87.22 65.78
CA GLN A 8 -16.57 -87.26 64.66
C GLN A 8 -16.55 -85.92 63.92
N GLN A 9 -15.37 -85.51 63.42
CA GLN A 9 -15.18 -84.19 62.76
C GLN A 9 -16.12 -83.94 61.56
N GLN A 10 -16.67 -84.99 60.97
CA GLN A 10 -17.66 -84.94 59.89
C GLN A 10 -19.00 -84.30 60.30
N PHE A 11 -19.31 -84.21 61.60
CA PHE A 11 -20.54 -83.60 62.11
C PHE A 11 -20.40 -82.11 62.51
N LYS A 12 -19.24 -81.48 62.26
CA LYS A 12 -19.08 -80.04 62.46
C LYS A 12 -19.81 -79.28 61.33
N PRO A 13 -20.71 -78.33 61.63
CA PRO A 13 -21.36 -77.53 60.59
C PRO A 13 -20.29 -76.79 59.79
N LYS A 14 -20.21 -77.07 58.48
CA LYS A 14 -19.27 -76.40 57.57
C LYS A 14 -19.60 -74.90 57.59
N LYS A 15 -18.73 -74.10 58.22
CA LYS A 15 -18.77 -72.64 58.11
C LYS A 15 -18.51 -72.31 56.64
N VAL A 16 -19.55 -71.90 55.94
CA VAL A 16 -19.44 -71.47 54.54
C VAL A 16 -18.70 -70.14 54.55
N ILE A 17 -17.53 -70.10 53.91
CA ILE A 17 -16.65 -68.91 53.86
C ILE A 17 -17.36 -67.75 53.13
N PHE A 18 -18.30 -68.08 52.25
CA PHE A 18 -19.20 -67.15 51.57
C PHE A 18 -20.66 -67.57 51.74
N PRO A 19 -21.36 -67.11 52.80
CA PRO A 19 -22.81 -67.30 52.90
C PRO A 19 -23.50 -66.69 51.67
N ALA A 20 -24.48 -67.42 51.11
CA ALA A 20 -25.21 -67.00 49.90
C ALA A 20 -25.78 -65.56 49.98
N LYS A 21 -26.13 -65.10 51.18
CA LYS A 21 -26.58 -63.73 51.43
C LYS A 21 -25.50 -62.67 51.11
N GLN A 22 -24.22 -62.94 51.38
CA GLN A 22 -23.12 -62.02 51.06
C GLN A 22 -22.84 -61.98 49.55
N MET A 23 -22.92 -63.13 48.85
CA MET A 23 -22.83 -63.16 47.38
C MET A 23 -23.98 -62.38 46.74
N LEU A 24 -25.20 -62.53 47.25
CA LEU A 24 -26.37 -61.80 46.75
C LEU A 24 -26.23 -60.30 47.01
N LEU A 25 -25.74 -59.89 48.19
CA LEU A 25 -25.49 -58.49 48.50
C LEU A 25 -24.39 -57.88 47.61
N LEU A 26 -23.31 -58.61 47.35
CA LEU A 26 -22.24 -58.18 46.45
C LEU A 26 -22.74 -58.05 45.00
N ALA A 27 -23.57 -59.00 44.55
CA ALA A 27 -24.22 -58.94 43.23
C ALA A 27 -25.20 -57.77 43.12
N LEU A 28 -25.93 -57.46 44.19
CA LEU A 28 -26.85 -56.32 44.22
C LEU A 28 -26.07 -54.99 44.17
N ILE A 29 -24.97 -54.89 44.91
CA ILE A 29 -24.08 -53.71 44.85
C ILE A 29 -23.48 -53.53 43.46
N SER A 30 -23.02 -54.62 42.81
CA SER A 30 -22.45 -54.52 41.46
C SER A 30 -23.49 -54.07 40.43
N VAL A 31 -24.72 -54.57 40.52
CA VAL A 31 -25.84 -54.12 39.68
C VAL A 31 -26.15 -52.64 39.92
N VAL A 32 -26.22 -52.20 41.17
CA VAL A 32 -26.45 -50.78 41.51
C VAL A 32 -25.32 -49.89 40.97
N LEU A 33 -24.07 -50.31 41.11
CA LEU A 33 -22.92 -49.58 40.54
C LEU A 33 -22.99 -49.48 39.01
N LEU A 34 -23.39 -50.55 38.32
CA LEU A 34 -23.57 -50.52 36.86
C LEU A 34 -24.70 -49.57 36.44
N ILE A 35 -25.82 -49.54 37.17
CA ILE A 35 -26.92 -48.61 36.91
C ILE A 35 -26.46 -47.17 37.10
N VAL A 36 -25.79 -46.86 38.21
CA VAL A 36 -25.27 -45.51 38.48
C VAL A 36 -24.25 -45.11 37.41
N PHE A 37 -23.34 -46.02 37.04
CA PHE A 37 -22.35 -45.76 36.00
C PHE A 37 -23.00 -45.50 34.63
N SER A 38 -24.04 -46.26 34.27
CA SER A 38 -24.81 -46.07 33.03
C SER A 38 -25.53 -44.71 32.98
N ILE A 39 -26.13 -44.28 34.10
CA ILE A 39 -26.78 -42.97 34.20
C ILE A 39 -25.75 -41.84 34.06
N LEU A 40 -24.59 -41.94 34.71
CA LEU A 40 -23.53 -40.92 34.60
C LEU A 40 -22.96 -40.85 33.18
N LEU A 41 -22.84 -41.98 32.48
CA LEU A 41 -22.31 -42.02 31.12
C LEU A 41 -23.31 -41.45 30.10
N SER A 42 -24.59 -41.78 30.24
CA SER A 42 -25.65 -41.25 29.36
C SER A 42 -25.79 -39.72 29.46
N GLN A 43 -25.70 -39.14 30.66
CA GLN A 43 -25.72 -37.68 30.82
C GLN A 43 -24.54 -36.99 30.12
N LYS A 44 -23.31 -37.56 30.23
CA LYS A 44 -22.13 -37.01 29.54
C LYS A 44 -22.24 -37.09 28.02
N LEU A 45 -22.86 -38.14 27.49
CA LEU A 45 -23.07 -38.30 26.05
C LEU A 45 -24.12 -37.31 25.52
N GLN A 46 -25.20 -37.09 26.28
CA GLN A 46 -26.28 -36.19 25.89
C GLN A 46 -25.83 -34.73 25.80
N HIS A 47 -24.97 -34.28 26.72
CA HIS A 47 -24.36 -32.94 26.64
C HIS A 47 -23.45 -32.77 25.43
N ARG A 48 -22.73 -33.82 24.98
CA ARG A 48 -21.89 -33.73 23.78
C ARG A 48 -22.71 -33.70 22.49
N THR A 49 -23.83 -34.40 22.43
CA THR A 49 -24.70 -34.41 21.24
C THR A 49 -25.42 -33.08 21.04
N VAL A 50 -25.85 -32.41 22.13
CA VAL A 50 -26.49 -31.08 22.03
C VAL A 50 -25.51 -30.04 21.52
N SER A 51 -24.26 -30.03 22.01
CA SER A 51 -23.25 -29.09 21.52
C SER A 51 -22.87 -29.30 20.05
N LEU A 52 -22.96 -30.53 19.54
CA LEU A 52 -22.71 -30.83 18.13
C LEU A 52 -23.88 -30.39 17.23
N ASP A 53 -25.12 -30.49 17.72
CA ASP A 53 -26.28 -30.01 16.97
C ASP A 53 -26.29 -28.48 16.89
N ASP A 54 -26.00 -27.78 17.99
CA ASP A 54 -25.88 -26.32 18.01
C ASP A 54 -24.79 -25.83 17.06
N GLN A 55 -23.63 -26.49 17.04
CA GLN A 55 -22.54 -26.17 16.11
C GLN A 55 -22.93 -26.43 14.65
N THR A 56 -23.64 -27.53 14.38
CA THR A 56 -24.11 -27.86 13.04
C THR A 56 -25.17 -26.87 12.56
N GLN A 57 -26.07 -26.44 13.45
CA GLN A 57 -27.06 -25.40 13.17
C GLN A 57 -26.39 -24.05 12.88
N GLN A 58 -25.41 -23.62 13.69
CA GLN A 58 -24.66 -22.39 13.43
C GLN A 58 -23.93 -22.43 12.08
N ILE A 59 -23.28 -23.55 11.74
CA ILE A 59 -22.61 -23.71 10.44
C ILE A 59 -23.63 -23.61 9.29
N LYS A 60 -24.82 -24.21 9.46
CA LYS A 60 -25.88 -24.16 8.45
C LYS A 60 -26.44 -22.76 8.25
N GLU A 61 -26.65 -22.00 9.33
CA GLU A 61 -27.09 -20.60 9.29
C GLU A 61 -26.06 -19.72 8.60
N LEU A 62 -24.78 -19.83 8.96
CA LEU A 62 -23.70 -19.09 8.33
C LEU A 62 -23.55 -19.43 6.84
N SER A 63 -23.70 -20.72 6.48
CA SER A 63 -23.68 -21.15 5.09
C SER A 63 -24.87 -20.57 4.30
N GLN A 64 -26.07 -20.55 4.88
CA GLN A 64 -27.24 -19.93 4.25
C GLN A 64 -27.06 -18.41 4.08
N GLN A 65 -26.50 -17.73 5.08
CA GLN A 65 -26.17 -16.30 4.97
C GLN A 65 -25.17 -16.06 3.84
N GLN A 66 -24.11 -16.86 3.74
CA GLN A 66 -23.13 -16.77 2.66
C GLN A 66 -23.76 -16.97 1.28
N VAL A 67 -24.63 -17.98 1.12
CA VAL A 67 -25.35 -18.22 -0.15
C VAL A 67 -26.28 -17.06 -0.48
N SER A 68 -26.98 -16.49 0.52
CA SER A 68 -27.88 -15.34 0.31
C SER A 68 -27.11 -14.08 -0.10
N LEU A 69 -25.97 -13.80 0.52
CA LEU A 69 -25.09 -12.68 0.18
C LEU A 69 -24.46 -12.87 -1.19
N GLN A 70 -24.01 -14.08 -1.50
CA GLN A 70 -23.48 -14.41 -2.82
C GLN A 70 -24.55 -14.27 -3.91
N SER A 71 -25.80 -14.68 -3.63
CA SER A 71 -26.92 -14.48 -4.55
C SER A 71 -27.24 -12.99 -4.74
N GLN A 72 -27.22 -12.18 -3.68
CA GLN A 72 -27.40 -10.72 -3.77
C GLN A 72 -26.28 -10.02 -4.54
N ILE A 73 -25.04 -10.54 -4.47
CA ILE A 73 -23.90 -10.03 -5.22
C ILE A 73 -23.97 -10.48 -6.69
N SER A 74 -24.30 -11.75 -6.95
CA SER A 74 -24.41 -12.29 -8.31
C SER A 74 -25.63 -11.74 -9.06
N THR A 75 -26.69 -11.33 -8.37
CA THR A 75 -27.83 -10.59 -8.96
C THR A 75 -27.53 -9.12 -9.22
N ARG A 76 -26.48 -8.55 -8.61
CA ARG A 76 -25.80 -7.36 -9.16
C ARG A 76 -24.98 -7.79 -10.37
N VAL A 77 -25.65 -8.29 -11.40
CA VAL A 77 -25.09 -8.46 -12.73
C VAL A 77 -24.59 -7.08 -13.14
N LEU A 78 -23.27 -6.94 -13.23
CA LEU A 78 -22.61 -5.74 -13.72
C LEU A 78 -23.27 -5.39 -15.05
N ASN A 79 -24.05 -4.31 -15.09
CA ASN A 79 -24.89 -4.01 -16.24
C ASN A 79 -23.98 -3.93 -17.48
N PRO A 80 -24.11 -4.84 -18.46
CA PRO A 80 -23.18 -4.93 -19.58
C PRO A 80 -23.15 -3.64 -20.39
N ILE A 81 -24.25 -2.87 -20.38
CA ILE A 81 -24.33 -1.54 -20.98
C ILE A 81 -23.41 -0.55 -20.25
N LEU A 82 -23.44 -0.55 -18.91
CA LEU A 82 -22.63 0.35 -18.10
C LEU A 82 -21.13 0.01 -18.20
N VAL A 83 -20.79 -1.27 -18.34
CA VAL A 83 -19.40 -1.71 -18.60
C VAL A 83 -18.94 -1.27 -19.98
N ALA A 84 -19.79 -1.41 -21.00
CA ALA A 84 -19.48 -0.97 -22.36
C ALA A 84 -19.34 0.56 -22.44
N GLU A 85 -20.20 1.30 -21.73
CA GLU A 85 -20.16 2.76 -21.63
C GLU A 85 -18.89 3.23 -20.91
N LEU A 86 -18.54 2.62 -19.78
CA LEU A 86 -17.29 2.89 -19.07
C LEU A 86 -16.07 2.66 -19.98
N LYS A 87 -16.06 1.54 -20.71
CA LYS A 87 -14.97 1.22 -21.64
C LYS A 87 -14.87 2.26 -22.76
N ASN A 88 -15.99 2.69 -23.34
CA ASN A 88 -16.01 3.73 -24.37
C ASN A 88 -15.50 5.08 -23.82
N ILE A 89 -15.94 5.48 -22.64
CA ILE A 89 -15.49 6.74 -22.00
C ILE A 89 -13.99 6.68 -21.69
N GLN A 90 -13.49 5.56 -21.18
CA GLN A 90 -12.07 5.36 -20.92
C GLN A 90 -11.24 5.42 -22.20
N GLN A 91 -11.71 4.81 -23.28
CA GLN A 91 -11.04 4.88 -24.58
C GLN A 91 -10.99 6.33 -25.09
N GLN A 92 -12.12 7.05 -25.05
CA GLN A 92 -12.18 8.44 -25.47
C GLN A 92 -11.25 9.35 -24.63
N GLN A 93 -11.15 9.09 -23.33
CA GLN A 93 -10.23 9.81 -22.46
C GLN A 93 -8.77 9.55 -22.88
N GLN A 94 -8.40 8.30 -23.12
CA GLN A 94 -7.05 7.92 -23.54
C GLN A 94 -6.67 8.54 -24.89
N ASP A 95 -7.61 8.54 -25.84
CA ASP A 95 -7.39 9.13 -27.16
C ASP A 95 -7.20 10.65 -27.06
N ASN A 96 -8.03 11.33 -26.27
CA ASN A 96 -7.89 12.77 -26.00
C ASN A 96 -6.57 13.11 -25.32
N GLN A 97 -6.15 12.32 -24.33
CA GLN A 97 -4.85 12.53 -23.66
C GLN A 97 -3.67 12.31 -24.62
N SER A 98 -3.77 11.32 -25.50
CA SER A 98 -2.74 11.04 -26.50
C SER A 98 -2.67 12.18 -27.52
N LEU A 99 -3.82 12.67 -28.00
CA LEU A 99 -3.89 13.85 -28.86
C LEU A 99 -3.31 15.09 -28.16
N LEU A 100 -3.68 15.36 -26.90
CA LEU A 100 -3.12 16.46 -26.13
C LEU A 100 -1.60 16.32 -25.96
N LYS A 101 -1.08 15.12 -25.73
CA LYS A 101 0.37 14.87 -25.68
C LYS A 101 1.04 15.15 -27.02
N HIS A 102 0.44 14.72 -28.12
CA HIS A 102 0.98 14.99 -29.47
C HIS A 102 0.92 16.48 -29.82
N LEU A 103 -0.12 17.20 -29.39
CA LEU A 103 -0.26 18.64 -29.56
C LEU A 103 0.68 19.41 -28.62
N SER A 104 0.85 18.98 -27.38
CA SER A 104 1.77 19.63 -26.42
C SER A 104 3.23 19.40 -26.76
N ASN A 105 3.57 18.26 -27.38
CA ASN A 105 4.92 17.98 -27.86
C ASN A 105 5.30 18.86 -29.06
N ARG A 106 4.33 19.50 -29.73
CA ARG A 106 4.57 20.68 -30.57
C ARG A 106 4.46 21.92 -29.69
N SER A 107 5.49 22.11 -28.86
CA SER A 107 5.79 23.31 -28.07
C SER A 107 4.71 24.41 -28.17
N PHE A 108 3.69 24.34 -27.31
CA PHE A 108 3.07 25.56 -26.81
C PHE A 108 4.09 26.21 -25.89
N GLY A 109 5.16 26.72 -26.50
CA GLY A 109 6.24 27.42 -25.86
C GLY A 109 5.68 28.68 -25.24
N ASN A 110 5.92 28.82 -23.94
CA ASN A 110 5.72 30.01 -23.15
C ASN A 110 4.35 30.71 -23.33
N ARG A 111 3.41 30.45 -22.42
CA ARG A 111 2.15 31.23 -22.33
C ARG A 111 2.39 32.73 -22.05
N ALA A 112 3.54 33.11 -21.50
CA ALA A 112 3.92 34.50 -21.22
C ALA A 112 4.60 35.21 -22.41
N GLY A 113 4.91 34.50 -23.50
CA GLY A 113 5.52 35.06 -24.70
C GLY A 113 7.02 35.37 -24.57
N PHE A 114 7.76 35.23 -25.67
CA PHE A 114 9.22 35.51 -25.70
C PHE A 114 9.56 37.00 -25.68
N SER A 115 8.58 37.86 -25.97
CA SER A 115 8.80 39.31 -26.09
C SER A 115 9.38 39.91 -24.83
N SER A 116 8.81 39.61 -23.65
CA SER A 116 9.27 40.18 -22.38
C SER A 116 10.73 39.82 -22.08
N ILE A 117 11.13 38.59 -22.40
CA ILE A 117 12.51 38.11 -22.22
C ILE A 117 13.46 38.88 -23.13
N LEU A 118 13.12 38.98 -24.41
CA LEU A 118 13.94 39.67 -25.41
C LEU A 118 14.04 41.17 -25.13
N THR A 119 12.94 41.81 -24.72
CA THR A 119 12.90 43.21 -24.30
C THR A 119 13.82 43.43 -23.11
N THR A 120 13.72 42.59 -22.07
CA THR A 120 14.56 42.68 -20.87
C THR A 120 16.05 42.58 -21.21
N LEU A 121 16.42 41.59 -22.04
CA LEU A 121 17.81 41.42 -22.50
C LEU A 121 18.33 42.61 -23.32
N SER A 122 17.44 43.31 -24.05
CA SER A 122 17.81 44.49 -24.85
C SER A 122 17.97 45.78 -24.04
N GLU A 123 17.22 45.90 -22.95
CA GLU A 123 17.24 47.06 -22.06
C GLU A 123 18.45 47.03 -21.11
N HIS A 124 18.82 45.84 -20.62
CA HIS A 124 19.87 45.66 -19.62
C HIS A 124 21.22 45.38 -20.30
N ARG A 125 21.70 46.34 -21.10
CA ARG A 125 23.03 46.31 -21.73
C ARG A 125 24.08 46.94 -20.83
N ILE A 126 25.29 46.36 -20.80
CA ILE A 126 26.45 46.92 -20.10
C ILE A 126 27.53 47.23 -21.12
N ASP A 127 28.17 48.39 -21.00
CA ASP A 127 29.28 48.77 -21.86
C ASP A 127 30.44 47.76 -21.70
N ASN A 128 31.02 47.34 -22.82
CA ASN A 128 32.12 46.36 -22.88
C ASN A 128 31.75 44.90 -22.52
N ALA A 129 30.46 44.56 -22.50
CA ALA A 129 29.96 43.19 -22.47
C ALA A 129 28.82 43.00 -23.49
N TRP A 130 28.77 41.86 -24.19
CA TRP A 130 27.71 41.56 -25.17
C TRP A 130 27.30 40.10 -25.12
N LEU A 131 26.08 39.83 -25.58
CA LEU A 131 25.58 38.47 -25.80
C LEU A 131 25.83 38.05 -27.25
N SER A 132 26.25 36.80 -27.44
CA SER A 132 26.46 36.18 -28.76
C SER A 132 25.34 35.20 -29.11
N GLN A 133 24.82 34.48 -28.12
CA GLN A 133 23.78 33.48 -28.31
C GLN A 133 22.92 33.36 -27.05
N PHE A 134 21.65 33.05 -27.23
CA PHE A 134 20.75 32.66 -26.15
C PHE A 134 19.94 31.43 -26.54
N SER A 135 19.61 30.59 -25.57
CA SER A 135 18.77 29.41 -25.74
C SER A 135 17.70 29.41 -24.67
N LEU A 136 16.44 29.24 -25.07
CA LEU A 136 15.30 29.14 -24.17
C LEU A 136 14.71 27.74 -24.24
N LEU A 137 14.73 27.03 -23.13
CA LEU A 137 14.18 25.70 -22.98
C LEU A 137 12.93 25.73 -22.09
N GLN A 138 12.03 24.78 -22.31
CA GLN A 138 10.79 24.63 -21.54
C GLN A 138 9.97 25.93 -21.40
N GLY A 139 9.90 26.72 -22.48
CA GLY A 139 9.12 27.96 -22.48
C GLY A 139 9.74 29.11 -21.67
N GLY A 140 11.05 29.12 -21.43
CA GLY A 140 11.73 30.19 -20.68
C GLY A 140 11.94 29.92 -19.19
N GLU A 141 11.62 28.70 -18.75
CA GLU A 141 11.97 28.18 -17.42
C GLU A 141 13.47 27.98 -17.26
N PHE A 142 14.14 27.54 -18.33
CA PHE A 142 15.59 27.36 -18.39
C PHE A 142 16.13 28.23 -19.51
N ILE A 143 17.01 29.17 -19.16
CA ILE A 143 17.59 30.11 -20.10
C ILE A 143 19.11 29.96 -20.03
N THR A 144 19.72 29.73 -21.19
CA THR A 144 21.18 29.75 -21.34
C THR A 144 21.57 30.99 -22.12
N LEU A 145 22.46 31.79 -21.56
CA LEU A 145 23.02 32.99 -22.20
C LEU A 145 24.51 32.77 -22.44
N TYR A 146 24.96 33.06 -23.65
CA TYR A 146 26.34 33.07 -24.06
C TYR A 146 26.73 34.49 -24.39
N GLY A 147 27.88 34.93 -23.89
CA GLY A 147 28.36 36.28 -24.15
C GLY A 147 29.85 36.39 -23.93
N SER A 148 30.34 37.60 -24.15
CA SER A 148 31.74 37.95 -24.03
C SER A 148 31.90 39.30 -23.32
N ALA A 149 32.96 39.47 -22.54
CA ALA A 149 33.26 40.68 -21.79
C ALA A 149 34.76 41.03 -21.85
N LEU A 150 35.10 42.33 -21.82
CA LEU A 150 36.50 42.77 -21.85
C LEU A 150 37.26 42.46 -20.55
N THR A 151 36.57 42.42 -19.41
CA THR A 151 37.16 42.10 -18.11
C THR A 151 36.29 41.10 -17.37
N SER A 152 36.88 40.34 -16.45
CA SER A 152 36.15 39.30 -15.71
C SER A 152 35.15 39.90 -14.70
N GLU A 153 35.39 41.11 -14.22
CA GLU A 153 34.53 41.83 -13.25
C GLU A 153 33.20 42.28 -13.86
N LEU A 154 33.15 42.44 -15.19
CA LEU A 154 31.93 42.80 -15.91
C LEU A 154 30.90 41.67 -15.92
N VAL A 155 31.31 40.41 -15.75
CA VAL A 155 30.41 39.26 -15.79
C VAL A 155 29.48 39.22 -14.56
N PRO A 156 29.98 39.29 -13.31
CA PRO A 156 29.11 39.46 -12.14
C PRO A 156 28.22 40.70 -12.22
N GLN A 157 28.77 41.83 -12.67
CA GLN A 157 28.00 43.07 -12.82
C GLN A 157 26.82 42.91 -13.80
N TYR A 158 27.03 42.14 -14.87
CA TYR A 158 25.98 41.80 -15.83
C TYR A 158 24.88 40.92 -15.24
N ILE A 159 25.26 39.95 -14.41
CA ILE A 159 24.31 39.07 -13.71
C ILE A 159 23.45 39.87 -12.74
N ASP A 160 24.07 40.74 -11.94
CA ASP A 160 23.36 41.58 -10.97
C ASP A 160 22.36 42.51 -11.67
N ASN A 161 22.77 43.12 -12.78
CA ASN A 161 21.90 43.98 -13.58
C ASN A 161 20.69 43.20 -14.13
N LEU A 162 20.90 42.02 -14.70
CA LEU A 162 19.81 41.15 -15.16
C LEU A 162 18.89 40.70 -14.01
N ALA A 163 19.45 40.35 -12.85
CA ALA A 163 18.67 39.87 -11.70
C ALA A 163 17.71 40.92 -11.12
N THR A 164 17.98 42.22 -11.34
CA THR A 164 17.09 43.31 -10.91
C THR A 164 15.87 43.51 -11.80
N SER A 165 15.84 42.91 -13.00
CA SER A 165 14.74 43.09 -13.94
C SER A 165 13.47 42.31 -13.56
N ASP A 166 12.31 42.83 -13.96
CA ASP A 166 11.00 42.23 -13.62
C ASP A 166 10.86 40.77 -14.09
N TYR A 167 11.46 40.40 -15.23
CA TYR A 167 11.35 39.03 -15.77
C TYR A 167 12.28 38.03 -15.06
N PHE A 168 13.48 38.47 -14.65
CA PHE A 168 14.47 37.61 -14.01
C PHE A 168 14.45 37.69 -12.47
N HIS A 169 13.57 38.52 -11.91
CA HIS A 169 13.35 38.59 -10.47
C HIS A 169 13.00 37.21 -9.90
N GLY A 170 13.77 36.73 -8.92
CA GLY A 170 13.59 35.39 -8.32
C GLY A 170 14.11 34.22 -9.15
N LYS A 171 14.79 34.46 -10.28
CA LYS A 171 15.56 33.43 -10.99
C LYS A 171 16.98 33.35 -10.43
N ASN A 172 17.48 32.13 -10.26
CA ASN A 172 18.86 31.89 -9.88
C ASN A 172 19.74 31.88 -11.13
N PHE A 173 20.85 32.62 -11.08
CA PHE A 173 21.87 32.63 -12.11
C PHE A 173 23.08 31.82 -11.65
N SER A 174 23.54 30.89 -12.48
CA SER A 174 24.78 30.17 -12.27
C SER A 174 25.73 30.44 -13.44
N VAL A 175 26.95 30.86 -13.14
CA VAL A 175 28.02 30.91 -14.13
C VAL A 175 28.48 29.49 -14.37
N PHE A 176 28.24 28.98 -15.58
CA PHE A 176 28.62 27.62 -15.95
C PHE A 176 30.08 27.55 -16.42
N LYS A 177 30.52 28.59 -17.14
CA LYS A 177 31.84 28.62 -17.77
C LYS A 177 32.32 30.07 -17.93
N LEU A 178 33.58 30.32 -17.58
CA LEU A 178 34.29 31.56 -17.85
C LEU A 178 35.67 31.20 -18.39
N GLU A 179 35.94 31.53 -19.65
CA GLU A 179 37.19 31.19 -20.33
C GLU A 179 37.76 32.41 -21.04
N GLN A 180 39.07 32.56 -20.97
CA GLN A 180 39.81 33.51 -21.78
C GLN A 180 40.57 32.72 -22.87
N PRO A 181 40.17 32.83 -24.16
CA PRO A 181 40.93 32.21 -25.24
C PRO A 181 42.35 32.81 -25.32
N GLU A 182 43.36 31.97 -25.58
CA GLU A 182 44.78 32.36 -25.59
C GLU A 182 45.09 33.49 -26.60
N ASP A 183 44.30 33.59 -27.69
CA ASP A 183 44.48 34.57 -28.76
C ASP A 183 43.67 35.87 -28.58
N THR A 184 42.95 36.05 -27.46
CA THR A 184 42.08 37.24 -27.26
C THR A 184 42.14 37.81 -25.85
N THR A 185 41.98 39.13 -25.74
CA THR A 185 41.85 39.83 -24.45
C THR A 185 40.39 39.84 -23.95
N ILE A 186 39.56 38.94 -24.43
CA ILE A 186 38.10 38.91 -24.17
C ILE A 186 37.78 37.62 -23.42
N TYR A 187 36.92 37.72 -22.41
CA TYR A 187 36.41 36.59 -21.64
C TYR A 187 35.09 36.12 -22.23
N ASN A 188 34.99 34.84 -22.56
CA ASN A 188 33.73 34.19 -22.94
C ASN A 188 33.06 33.62 -21.70
N PHE A 189 31.77 33.89 -21.55
CA PHE A 189 30.98 33.40 -20.43
C PHE A 189 29.73 32.66 -20.89
N GLN A 190 29.33 31.67 -20.09
CA GLN A 190 28.07 30.96 -20.21
C GLN A 190 27.30 31.04 -18.89
N LEU A 191 26.08 31.53 -18.94
CA LEU A 191 25.18 31.68 -17.80
C LEU A 191 23.96 30.77 -17.97
N HIS A 192 23.52 30.19 -16.86
CA HIS A 192 22.22 29.52 -16.77
C HIS A 192 21.33 30.28 -15.79
N ALA A 193 20.14 30.65 -16.24
CA ALA A 193 19.08 31.18 -15.40
C ALA A 193 17.93 30.17 -15.30
N TYR A 194 17.51 29.88 -14.07
CA TYR A 194 16.40 28.96 -13.79
C TYR A 194 15.53 29.49 -12.64
N ASN A 195 14.27 29.05 -12.58
CA ASN A 195 13.37 29.42 -11.50
C ASN A 195 13.80 28.78 -10.17
N ALA A 196 13.96 29.58 -9.12
CA ALA A 196 14.40 29.13 -7.80
C ALA A 196 13.48 28.06 -7.17
N GLU A 197 12.18 28.03 -7.54
CA GLU A 197 11.22 27.05 -7.01
C GLU A 197 11.46 25.60 -7.48
N LYS A 198 12.35 25.36 -8.46
CA LYS A 198 12.66 24.01 -8.97
C LYS A 198 13.96 23.41 -8.45
N GLU A 199 14.64 24.03 -7.50
CA GLU A 199 15.75 23.40 -6.78
C GLU A 199 15.24 22.42 -5.71
N VAL A 200 14.51 21.40 -6.14
CA VAL A 200 14.25 20.20 -5.33
C VAL A 200 14.55 18.98 -6.18
N ALA A 201 15.71 18.42 -5.84
CA ALA A 201 16.14 17.02 -5.91
C ALA A 201 17.14 16.63 -7.02
N PRO A 202 18.19 15.86 -6.62
CA PRO A 202 19.34 15.46 -7.42
C PRO A 202 19.06 14.38 -8.47
#